data_AF-A0A4Q7PCA7-F1
#
_entry.id   AF-A0A4Q7PCA7-F1
#
_cell.length_a   1.000
_cell.length_b   1.000
_cell.length_c   1.000
_cell.angle_alpha   90.00
_cell.angle_beta   90.00
_cell.angle_gamma   90.00
#
_symmetry.space_group_name_H-M   'P 1'
#
loop_
_entity.id
_entity.type
_entity.pdbx_description
1 polymer ?
#
loop_
_entity_poly.entity_id
_entity_poly.type
_entity_poly.pdbx_seq_one_letter_code
_entity_poly.pdbx_strand_id
1 'polypeptide(L)'
;MKPQFNFPATFRLVLITLGLIVLVSVQAKDALQSPSKEGANILLPIEQEHDIKALKLMAQQCFSCHNPDMTGGPQSRLGPPMFMVRRHYYHEGVSKDEFIAGIVSFVKNPSEEKSRMKGAIKNFGLMPGIYVDEDDIKLIAAYIYDNDLSSEEWKKKWEAFKKG
;
A
#
# COMPACT_ATOMS: atom_id res chain seq x y z
N MET A 1 61.84 -37.09 -25.37
CA MET A 1 61.60 -37.15 -26.83
C MET A 1 60.40 -38.06 -27.05
N LYS A 2 59.33 -37.56 -27.69
CA LYS A 2 57.99 -38.20 -27.75
C LYS A 2 58.00 -39.48 -28.60
N PRO A 3 57.28 -40.55 -28.20
CA PRO A 3 56.76 -41.51 -29.14
C PRO A 3 55.30 -41.18 -29.54
N GLN A 4 55.11 -41.28 -30.84
CA GLN A 4 53.92 -41.04 -31.64
C GLN A 4 52.84 -42.11 -31.36
N PHE A 5 51.58 -41.70 -31.25
CA PHE A 5 50.44 -42.61 -31.16
C PHE A 5 49.82 -42.85 -32.55
N ASN A 6 49.70 -44.12 -32.92
CA ASN A 6 48.90 -44.60 -34.04
C ASN A 6 47.63 -45.28 -33.49
N PHE A 7 46.46 -44.96 -34.05
CA PHE A 7 45.22 -45.68 -33.80
C PHE A 7 44.74 -46.38 -35.08
N PRO A 8 44.41 -47.68 -35.04
CA PRO A 8 43.93 -48.41 -36.20
C PRO A 8 42.42 -48.24 -36.43
N ALA A 9 42.07 -48.29 -37.71
CA ALA A 9 40.74 -48.14 -38.27
C ALA A 9 39.93 -49.45 -38.22
N THR A 10 39.14 -49.61 -37.16
CA THR A 10 37.99 -50.51 -37.08
C THR A 10 37.08 -49.84 -36.05
N PHE A 11 35.89 -49.34 -36.35
CA PHE A 11 34.77 -50.17 -36.72
C PHE A 11 33.63 -49.23 -37.15
N ARG A 12 33.45 -49.10 -38.46
CA ARG A 12 32.25 -48.51 -39.08
C ARG A 12 31.14 -49.56 -39.01
N LEU A 13 30.22 -49.46 -38.06
CA LEU A 13 28.88 -50.07 -38.03
C LEU A 13 28.30 -49.62 -36.67
N VAL A 14 27.34 -48.72 -36.56
CA VAL A 14 25.93 -48.89 -36.91
C VAL A 14 25.31 -47.49 -37.00
N LEU A 15 24.92 -47.08 -38.21
CA LEU A 15 23.91 -46.05 -38.43
C LEU A 15 22.54 -46.71 -38.34
N ILE A 16 21.52 -45.95 -37.92
CA ILE A 16 20.12 -46.32 -37.64
C ILE A 16 19.96 -46.64 -36.14
N THR A 17 19.59 -45.69 -35.28
CA THR A 17 18.25 -45.09 -35.26
C THR A 17 18.27 -43.58 -34.98
N LEU A 18 17.48 -42.87 -35.78
CA LEU A 18 17.04 -41.49 -35.61
C LEU A 18 16.69 -41.12 -34.16
N GLY A 19 17.02 -39.88 -33.82
CA GLY A 19 16.02 -39.01 -33.21
C GLY A 19 16.32 -38.57 -31.78
N LEU A 20 16.59 -37.27 -31.67
CA LEU A 20 16.06 -36.42 -30.62
C LEU A 20 16.49 -36.75 -29.18
N ILE A 21 17.39 -35.92 -28.64
CA ILE A 21 17.07 -34.92 -27.62
C ILE A 21 18.36 -34.55 -26.87
N VAL A 22 18.76 -33.29 -27.10
CA VAL A 22 19.65 -32.54 -26.24
C VAL A 22 19.00 -32.45 -24.87
N LEU A 23 19.59 -33.06 -23.83
CA LEU A 23 19.31 -32.71 -22.45
C LEU A 23 20.61 -32.30 -21.77
N VAL A 24 20.83 -30.99 -21.86
CA VAL A 24 21.69 -30.21 -20.96
C VAL A 24 21.20 -30.44 -19.54
N SER A 25 22.14 -30.80 -18.67
CA SER A 25 21.98 -30.85 -17.23
C SER A 25 21.67 -29.46 -16.68
N VAL A 26 20.40 -29.18 -16.43
CA VAL A 26 19.99 -28.14 -15.47
C VAL A 26 19.36 -28.86 -14.29
N GLN A 27 20.10 -28.90 -13.18
CA GLN A 27 19.56 -29.26 -11.88
C GLN A 27 18.76 -28.08 -11.35
N ALA A 28 17.49 -27.99 -11.75
CA ALA A 28 16.46 -27.31 -10.98
C ALA A 28 15.88 -28.32 -9.99
N LYS A 29 16.02 -28.00 -8.71
CA LYS A 29 15.57 -28.78 -7.57
C LYS A 29 14.11 -28.45 -7.34
N ASP A 30 13.24 -29.09 -8.10
CA ASP A 30 11.80 -29.06 -7.87
C ASP A 30 11.44 -30.14 -6.84
N ALA A 31 11.33 -29.72 -5.58
CA ALA A 31 10.65 -30.49 -4.56
C ALA A 31 9.17 -30.12 -4.59
N LEU A 32 8.35 -30.91 -5.29
CA LEU A 32 6.89 -30.80 -5.29
C LEU A 32 6.27 -32.19 -5.17
N GLN A 33 6.02 -32.58 -3.92
CA GLN A 33 4.95 -33.48 -3.45
C GLN A 33 4.82 -33.13 -1.95
N SER A 34 3.67 -32.84 -1.34
CA SER A 34 2.29 -33.22 -1.63
C SER A 34 1.30 -32.23 -0.95
N PRO A 35 -0.02 -32.45 -1.10
CA PRO A 35 -1.08 -31.54 -0.66
C PRO A 35 -1.53 -31.80 0.79
N SER A 36 -2.08 -30.78 1.46
CA SER A 36 -3.24 -30.97 2.36
C SER A 36 -4.05 -29.67 2.44
N LYS A 37 -5.37 -29.84 2.46
CA LYS A 37 -6.35 -28.78 2.64
C LYS A 37 -6.65 -28.68 4.13
N GLU A 38 -6.38 -27.55 4.77
CA GLU A 38 -6.98 -27.21 6.05
C GLU A 38 -6.94 -25.68 6.28
N GLY A 39 -8.11 -25.09 6.52
CA GLY A 39 -8.33 -23.80 7.20
C GLY A 39 -7.55 -22.59 6.68
N ALA A 40 -8.14 -21.83 5.74
CA ALA A 40 -7.62 -20.53 5.32
C ALA A 40 -7.81 -19.46 6.43
N ASN A 41 -6.93 -19.44 7.43
CA ASN A 41 -6.58 -18.19 8.10
C ASN A 41 -5.53 -17.51 7.22
N ILE A 42 -6.01 -16.70 6.27
CA ILE A 42 -5.16 -15.81 5.49
C ILE A 42 -4.64 -14.77 6.48
N LEU A 43 -3.40 -14.95 6.95
CA LEU A 43 -2.63 -13.89 7.57
C LEU A 43 -2.47 -12.80 6.51
N LEU A 44 -3.34 -11.80 6.54
CA LEU A 44 -3.15 -10.60 5.74
C LEU A 44 -1.76 -10.04 6.10
N PRO A 45 -0.94 -9.62 5.12
CA PRO A 45 0.29 -8.93 5.42
C PRO A 45 0.03 -7.80 6.43
N ILE A 46 0.90 -7.61 7.43
CA ILE A 46 0.73 -6.62 8.51
C ILE A 46 0.41 -5.23 7.94
N GLU A 47 1.00 -4.88 6.80
CA GLU A 47 0.71 -3.64 6.08
C GLU A 47 -0.75 -3.53 5.63
N GLN A 48 -1.33 -4.62 5.11
CA GLN A 48 -2.74 -4.69 4.75
C GLN A 48 -3.64 -4.60 5.98
N GLU A 49 -3.27 -5.22 7.11
CA GLU A 49 -4.03 -5.12 8.36
C GLU A 49 -4.07 -3.68 8.88
N HIS A 50 -2.91 -3.01 8.93
CA HIS A 50 -2.78 -1.62 9.33
C HIS A 50 -3.58 -0.67 8.42
N ASP A 51 -3.54 -0.89 7.11
CA ASP A 51 -4.32 -0.11 6.14
C ASP A 51 -5.83 -0.24 6.36
N ILE A 52 -6.31 -1.45 6.57
CA ILE A 52 -7.73 -1.70 6.84
C ILE A 52 -8.14 -1.06 8.17
N LYS A 53 -7.31 -1.18 9.21
CA LYS A 53 -7.55 -0.52 10.50
C LYS A 53 -7.58 1.01 10.35
N ALA A 54 -6.63 1.60 9.62
CA ALA A 54 -6.57 3.04 9.38
C ALA A 54 -7.80 3.55 8.61
N LEU A 55 -8.21 2.85 7.55
CA LEU A 55 -9.43 3.16 6.79
C LEU A 55 -10.68 3.12 7.67
N LYS A 56 -10.79 2.10 8.53
CA LYS A 56 -11.91 1.98 9.47
C LYS A 56 -11.95 3.14 10.46
N LEU A 57 -10.82 3.49 11.07
CA LEU A 57 -10.72 4.62 11.98
C LEU A 57 -11.06 5.94 11.27
N MET A 58 -10.53 6.14 10.05
CA MET A 58 -10.80 7.35 9.27
C MET A 58 -12.30 7.48 8.92
N ALA A 59 -12.95 6.36 8.56
CA ALA A 59 -14.38 6.30 8.30
C ALA A 59 -15.20 6.69 9.54
N GLN A 60 -14.85 6.15 10.71
CA GLN A 60 -15.60 6.31 11.95
C GLN A 60 -15.38 7.68 12.61
N GLN A 61 -14.15 8.21 12.56
CA GLN A 61 -13.74 9.35 13.35
C GLN A 61 -13.56 10.64 12.54
N CYS A 62 -13.33 10.54 11.21
CA CYS A 62 -12.94 11.70 10.40
C CYS A 62 -13.95 12.02 9.29
N PHE A 63 -14.50 11.01 8.62
CA PHE A 63 -15.29 11.21 7.40
C PHE A 63 -16.73 11.69 7.60
N SER A 64 -17.22 11.76 8.83
CA SER A 64 -18.47 12.49 9.12
C SER A 64 -18.39 13.96 8.68
N CYS A 65 -17.20 14.58 8.78
CA CYS A 65 -16.96 15.96 8.36
C CYS A 65 -15.99 16.09 7.19
N HIS A 66 -14.99 15.21 7.08
CA HIS A 66 -13.91 15.26 6.07
C HIS A 66 -14.12 14.26 4.92
N ASN A 67 -15.37 13.97 4.57
CA ASN A 67 -15.70 12.98 3.55
C ASN A 67 -14.91 13.24 2.24
N PRO A 68 -14.26 12.21 1.65
CA PRO A 68 -13.57 12.35 0.37
C PRO A 68 -14.51 12.50 -0.84
N ASP A 69 -15.80 12.14 -0.68
CA ASP A 69 -16.82 12.27 -1.71
C ASP A 69 -17.18 13.75 -1.96
N MET A 70 -17.23 14.12 -3.24
CA MET A 70 -17.50 15.48 -3.71
C MET A 70 -18.89 15.64 -4.36
N THR A 71 -19.69 14.57 -4.44
CA THR A 71 -20.98 14.53 -5.15
C THR A 71 -22.02 15.52 -4.61
N GLY A 72 -22.01 15.80 -3.30
CA GLY A 72 -22.91 16.76 -2.67
C GLY A 72 -22.57 18.24 -2.89
N GLY A 73 -21.52 18.56 -3.65
CA GLY A 73 -21.07 19.94 -3.89
C GLY A 73 -20.50 20.66 -2.66
N PRO A 74 -20.17 21.96 -2.76
CA PRO A 74 -19.52 22.70 -1.67
C PRO A 74 -20.32 22.86 -0.38
N GLN A 75 -21.63 23.00 -0.48
CA GLN A 75 -22.50 23.36 0.64
C GLN A 75 -22.86 22.18 1.55
N SER A 76 -22.62 20.94 1.11
CA SER A 76 -22.90 19.73 1.91
C SER A 76 -21.74 19.34 2.83
N ARG A 77 -20.61 20.04 2.78
CA ARG A 77 -19.39 19.68 3.52
C ARG A 77 -19.30 20.43 4.83
N LEU A 78 -18.98 19.69 5.89
CA LEU A 78 -18.71 20.25 7.22
C LEU A 78 -17.22 20.51 7.47
N GLY A 79 -16.35 20.00 6.61
CA GLY A 79 -14.91 20.20 6.68
C GLY A 79 -14.24 20.07 5.30
N PRO A 80 -12.94 20.40 5.20
CA PRO A 80 -12.20 20.17 3.96
C PRO A 80 -12.12 18.67 3.66
N PRO A 81 -12.31 18.24 2.41
CA PRO A 81 -12.20 16.82 2.07
C PRO A 81 -10.79 16.30 2.34
N MET A 82 -10.67 15.03 2.76
CA MET A 82 -9.41 14.51 3.31
C MET A 82 -8.22 14.58 2.32
N PHE A 83 -8.44 14.44 1.01
CA PHE A 83 -7.37 14.61 0.02
C PHE A 83 -6.78 16.03 0.03
N MET A 84 -7.58 17.05 0.37
CA MET A 84 -7.08 18.42 0.54
C MET A 84 -6.30 18.57 1.84
N VAL A 85 -6.72 17.90 2.91
CA VAL A 85 -5.93 17.84 4.16
C VAL A 85 -4.54 17.28 3.85
N ARG A 86 -4.46 16.13 3.18
CA ARG A 86 -3.18 15.57 2.72
C ARG A 86 -2.36 16.59 1.95
N ARG A 87 -2.96 17.22 0.92
CA ARG A 87 -2.27 18.20 0.06
C ARG A 87 -1.67 19.38 0.82
N HIS A 88 -2.27 19.81 1.93
CA HIS A 88 -1.77 20.94 2.72
C HIS A 88 -0.71 20.55 3.76
N TYR A 89 -0.65 19.29 4.16
CA TYR A 89 0.35 18.79 5.11
C TYR A 89 1.54 18.13 4.39
N TYR A 90 1.31 17.57 3.21
CA TYR A 90 2.31 16.90 2.38
C TYR A 90 2.98 17.92 1.44
N HIS A 91 4.30 18.01 1.48
CA HIS A 91 5.10 18.74 0.50
C HIS A 91 6.34 17.92 0.16
N GLU A 92 7.00 18.26 -0.96
CA GLU A 92 8.27 17.64 -1.32
C GLU A 92 9.28 17.80 -0.18
N GLY A 93 9.92 16.70 0.20
CA GLY A 93 10.92 16.65 1.27
C GLY A 93 10.38 16.61 2.70
N VAL A 94 9.06 16.66 2.93
CA VAL A 94 8.52 16.43 4.29
C VAL A 94 8.76 14.98 4.69
N SER A 95 9.31 14.74 5.88
CA SER A 95 9.42 13.38 6.39
C SER A 95 8.06 12.86 6.87
N LYS A 96 7.92 11.53 6.92
CA LYS A 96 6.71 10.87 7.45
C LYS A 96 6.45 11.28 8.91
N ASP A 97 7.49 11.39 9.72
CA ASP A 97 7.37 11.78 11.13
C ASP A 97 6.92 13.22 11.28
N GLU A 98 7.46 14.16 10.48
CA GLU A 98 7.01 15.57 10.49
C GLU A 98 5.56 15.71 10.02
N PHE A 99 5.15 14.94 9.01
CA PHE A 99 3.77 14.90 8.56
C PHE A 99 2.83 14.41 9.67
N ILE A 100 3.17 13.28 10.30
CA ILE A 100 2.39 12.70 11.40
C ILE A 100 2.31 13.68 12.57
N ALA A 101 3.45 14.25 12.99
CA ALA A 101 3.50 15.21 14.08
C ALA A 101 2.64 16.46 13.81
N GLY A 102 2.62 16.95 12.57
CA GLY A 102 1.77 18.06 12.16
C GLY A 102 0.28 17.75 12.31
N ILE A 103 -0.16 16.58 11.84
CA ILE A 103 -1.56 16.15 11.95
C ILE A 103 -1.93 15.91 13.42
N VAL A 104 -1.11 15.16 14.17
CA VAL A 104 -1.34 14.87 15.59
C VAL A 104 -1.45 16.14 16.41
N SER A 105 -0.54 17.09 16.21
CA SER A 105 -0.53 18.37 16.93
C SER A 105 -1.82 19.17 16.75
N PHE A 106 -2.34 19.19 15.52
CA PHE A 106 -3.61 19.87 15.21
C PHE A 106 -4.82 19.11 15.75
N VAL A 107 -4.94 17.81 15.48
CA VAL A 107 -6.13 17.02 15.88
C VAL A 107 -6.29 16.96 17.39
N LYS A 108 -5.20 16.81 18.16
CA LYS A 108 -5.27 16.71 19.63
C LYS A 108 -5.71 18.00 20.32
N ASN A 109 -5.44 19.14 19.71
CA ASN A 109 -5.79 20.45 20.28
C ASN A 109 -5.91 21.47 19.15
N PRO A 110 -7.05 21.45 18.40
CA PRO A 110 -7.23 22.34 17.27
C PRO A 110 -7.20 23.79 17.72
N SER A 111 -6.35 24.58 17.07
CA SER A 111 -6.32 26.04 17.22
C SER A 111 -6.07 26.68 15.87
N GLU A 112 -6.42 27.95 15.73
CA GLU A 112 -6.11 28.67 14.51
C GLU A 112 -4.61 28.64 14.23
N GLU A 113 -3.78 28.95 15.23
CA GLU A 113 -2.31 28.96 15.16
C GLU A 113 -1.74 27.66 14.58
N LYS A 114 -2.21 26.51 15.09
CA LYS A 114 -1.72 25.18 14.70
C LYS A 114 -2.21 24.73 13.33
N SER A 115 -3.25 25.36 12.78
CA SER A 115 -3.79 24.97 11.48
C SER A 115 -2.91 25.45 10.33
N ARG A 116 -2.48 24.51 9.48
CA ARG A 116 -1.88 24.78 8.16
C ARG A 116 -2.91 25.21 7.11
N MET A 117 -4.20 25.19 7.44
CA MET A 117 -5.30 25.38 6.48
C MET A 117 -6.18 26.58 6.87
N LYS A 118 -5.60 27.79 6.89
CA LYS A 118 -6.34 29.03 7.22
C LYS A 118 -7.57 29.26 6.33
N GLY A 119 -7.50 28.85 5.05
CA GLY A 119 -8.63 28.90 4.14
C GLY A 119 -9.77 27.96 4.56
N ALA A 120 -9.46 26.78 5.12
CA ALA A 120 -10.48 25.88 5.65
C ALA A 120 -11.17 26.49 6.88
N ILE A 121 -10.42 27.18 7.75
CA ILE A 121 -11.02 27.89 8.89
C ILE A 121 -12.01 28.95 8.42
N LYS A 122 -11.67 29.73 7.38
CA LYS A 122 -12.58 30.74 6.82
C LYS A 122 -13.85 30.14 6.22
N ASN A 123 -13.76 28.93 5.66
CA ASN A 123 -14.87 28.28 4.95
C ASN A 123 -15.75 27.41 5.86
N PHE A 124 -15.17 26.76 6.87
CA PHE A 124 -15.82 25.73 7.68
C PHE A 124 -15.78 26.02 9.19
N GLY A 125 -15.07 27.06 9.62
CA GLY A 125 -14.74 27.30 11.03
C GLY A 125 -13.55 26.46 11.52
N LEU A 126 -13.19 26.66 12.78
CA LEU A 126 -12.16 25.84 13.44
C LEU A 126 -12.70 24.42 13.66
N MET A 127 -11.88 23.41 13.35
CA MET A 127 -12.23 22.00 13.60
C MET A 127 -12.55 21.82 15.10
N PRO A 128 -13.72 21.27 15.45
CA PRO A 128 -14.02 20.94 16.85
C PRO A 128 -13.02 19.91 17.39
N GLY A 129 -12.63 20.06 18.66
CA GLY A 129 -11.86 19.02 19.34
C GLY A 129 -12.68 17.73 19.44
N ILE A 130 -12.05 16.61 19.08
CA ILE A 130 -12.64 15.26 19.19
C ILE A 130 -11.74 14.38 20.04
N TYR A 131 -12.33 13.42 20.77
CA TYR A 131 -11.55 12.42 21.50
C TYR A 131 -11.20 11.27 20.56
N VAL A 132 -9.93 11.18 20.19
CA VAL A 132 -9.35 10.07 19.42
C VAL A 132 -8.02 9.73 20.07
N ASP A 133 -7.75 8.46 20.31
CA ASP A 133 -6.48 8.01 20.89
C ASP A 133 -5.31 8.40 19.97
N GLU A 134 -4.22 8.87 20.56
CA GLU A 134 -3.11 9.44 19.80
C GLU A 134 -2.50 8.42 18.81
N ASP A 135 -2.43 7.15 19.18
CA ASP A 135 -1.89 6.11 18.31
C ASP A 135 -2.79 5.82 17.12
N ASP A 136 -4.11 5.97 17.27
CA ASP A 136 -5.04 5.91 16.16
C ASP A 136 -4.90 7.13 15.23
N ILE A 137 -4.66 8.33 15.78
CA ILE A 137 -4.34 9.53 14.97
C ILE A 137 -3.04 9.31 14.19
N LYS A 138 -2.00 8.75 14.82
CA LYS A 138 -0.73 8.42 14.16
C LYS A 138 -0.93 7.41 13.03
N LEU A 139 -1.71 6.35 13.27
CA LEU A 139 -2.02 5.34 12.26
C LEU A 139 -2.77 5.94 11.06
N ILE A 140 -3.78 6.77 11.32
CA ILE A 140 -4.51 7.51 10.29
C ILE A 140 -3.56 8.43 9.51
N ALA A 141 -2.72 9.21 10.20
CA ALA A 141 -1.80 10.14 9.56
C ALA A 141 -0.72 9.42 8.72
N ALA A 142 -0.18 8.30 9.20
CA ALA A 142 0.74 7.47 8.45
C ALA A 142 0.10 6.95 7.17
N TYR A 143 -1.12 6.43 7.26
CA TYR A 143 -1.88 5.98 6.10
C TYR A 143 -2.12 7.10 5.08
N ILE A 144 -2.49 8.29 5.54
CA ILE A 144 -2.68 9.47 4.66
C ILE A 144 -1.36 9.86 3.97
N TYR A 145 -0.22 9.76 4.66
CA TYR A 145 1.09 10.04 4.06
C TYR A 145 1.39 9.06 2.92
N ASP A 146 1.24 7.76 3.18
CA ASP A 146 1.62 6.69 2.24
C ASP A 146 0.69 6.59 1.01
N ASN A 147 -0.55 7.08 1.12
CA ASN A 147 -1.56 6.93 0.07
C ASN A 147 -1.89 8.28 -0.59
N ASP A 148 -1.94 8.34 -1.93
CA ASP A 148 -2.50 9.50 -2.63
C ASP A 148 -4.04 9.43 -2.67
N LEU A 149 -4.66 10.09 -1.69
CA LEU A 149 -6.12 10.18 -1.54
C LEU A 149 -6.83 10.89 -2.70
N SER A 150 -6.11 11.58 -3.59
CA SER A 150 -6.70 12.21 -4.77
C SER A 150 -6.81 11.28 -5.98
N SER A 151 -6.08 10.15 -5.94
CA SER A 151 -5.97 9.19 -7.05
C SER A 151 -7.26 8.40 -7.28
N GLU A 152 -7.48 7.99 -8.53
CA GLU A 152 -8.59 7.09 -8.89
C GLU A 152 -8.44 5.70 -8.25
N GLU A 153 -7.21 5.25 -8.03
CA GLU A 153 -6.94 3.99 -7.35
C GLU A 153 -7.43 4.02 -5.91
N TRP A 154 -7.06 5.06 -5.16
CA TRP A 154 -7.49 5.21 -3.77
C TRP A 154 -9.01 5.36 -3.67
N LYS A 155 -9.65 6.12 -4.57
CA LYS A 155 -11.12 6.23 -4.62
C LYS A 155 -11.77 4.86 -4.80
N LYS A 156 -11.27 4.02 -5.72
CA LYS A 156 -11.78 2.65 -5.91
C LYS A 156 -11.58 1.80 -4.65
N LYS A 157 -10.42 1.89 -3.98
CA LYS A 157 -10.15 1.22 -2.70
C LYS A 157 -11.16 1.64 -1.62
N TRP A 158 -11.43 2.93 -1.51
CA TRP A 158 -12.43 3.48 -0.59
C TRP A 158 -13.85 3.00 -0.90
N GLU A 159 -14.28 3.03 -2.16
CA GLU A 159 -15.59 2.55 -2.57
C GLU A 159 -15.78 1.04 -2.33
N ALA A 160 -14.72 0.25 -2.50
CA ALA A 160 -14.75 -1.18 -2.18
C ALA A 160 -14.86 -1.38 -0.65
N PHE A 161 -14.07 -0.65 0.14
CA PHE A 161 -14.09 -0.71 1.59
C PHE A 161 -15.47 -0.37 2.17
N LYS A 162 -16.15 0.68 1.68
CA LYS A 162 -17.49 1.08 2.15
C LYS A 162 -18.59 0.03 1.93
N LYS A 163 -18.41 -0.86 0.95
CA LYS A 163 -19.42 -1.83 0.52
C LYS A 163 -19.29 -3.19 1.21
N GLY A 164 -18.14 -3.45 1.85
CA GLY A 164 -17.86 -4.66 2.63
C GLY A 164 -18.14 -4.44 4.11
#